data_AF-M2PVF6-F1
#
_entry.id   AF-M2PVF6-F1
#
_cell.length_a   1.000
_cell.length_b   1.000
_cell.length_c   1.000
_cell.angle_alpha   90.00
_cell.angle_beta   90.00
_cell.angle_gamma   90.00
#
_symmetry.space_group_name_H-M   'P 1'
#
loop_
_entity.id
_entity.type
_entity.pdbx_description
1 polymer ?
#
loop_
_entity_poly.entity_id
_entity_poly.type
_entity_poly.pdbx_seq_one_letter_code
_entity_poly.pdbx_strand_id
1 'polypeptide(L)'
;MSAFTGFHFFVPDGPSAFTLEALGYDPIRAAQKAQRQGNYTRNKIVRALQQVCPSDPHTLILDATVLETDPAYLGLLSEAHLRFALDPEFAEHCLGATGWVLDRRLPEGQHPTRDQLRSAVRYFLAELPMFVGTVAVAGVGSSVFAYHQRVPFLERLYRGELSWRPLPGQGFVVLEQAVPEQAVAERAE
;
A
#
# COMPACT_ATOMS: atom_id res chain seq x y z
N MET A 1 17.03 -22.04 1.75
CA MET A 1 15.58 -22.24 1.92
C MET A 1 14.90 -20.91 1.60
N SER A 2 13.90 -20.89 0.72
CA SER A 2 13.04 -19.70 0.58
C SER A 2 12.27 -19.51 1.88
N ALA A 3 12.27 -18.29 2.44
CA ALA A 3 11.58 -18.00 3.70
C ALA A 3 10.04 -18.07 3.59
N PHE A 4 9.50 -18.09 2.36
CA PHE A 4 8.06 -18.11 2.08
C PHE A 4 7.70 -19.19 1.06
N THR A 5 6.52 -19.78 1.20
CA THR A 5 5.95 -20.79 0.29
C THR A 5 5.32 -20.19 -0.97
N GLY A 6 4.98 -18.90 -0.93
CA GLY A 6 4.42 -18.14 -2.04
C GLY A 6 4.47 -16.64 -1.76
N PHE A 7 4.19 -15.82 -2.76
CA PHE A 7 4.16 -14.37 -2.64
C PHE A 7 3.21 -13.75 -3.67
N HIS A 8 2.80 -12.52 -3.42
CA HIS A 8 2.07 -11.70 -4.37
C HIS A 8 2.67 -10.30 -4.43
N PHE A 9 2.57 -9.65 -5.58
CA PHE A 9 2.81 -8.22 -5.74
C PHE A 9 1.48 -7.47 -5.65
N PHE A 10 1.39 -6.55 -4.71
CA PHE A 10 0.27 -5.63 -4.62
C PHE A 10 0.54 -4.37 -5.46
N VAL A 11 -0.41 -3.99 -6.31
CA VAL A 11 -0.33 -2.81 -7.18
C VAL A 11 -1.59 -1.94 -6.98
N PRO A 12 -1.54 -0.86 -6.19
CA PRO A 12 -2.67 0.05 -5.96
C PRO A 12 -2.87 1.04 -7.13
N ASP A 13 -3.06 0.52 -8.35
CA ASP A 13 -3.12 1.33 -9.57
C ASP A 13 -4.40 2.18 -9.68
N GLY A 14 -5.57 1.62 -9.39
CA GLY A 14 -6.84 2.37 -9.39
C GLY A 14 -6.86 3.53 -8.38
N PRO A 15 -6.65 3.26 -7.07
CA PRO A 15 -6.69 4.28 -6.03
C PRO A 15 -5.71 5.44 -6.24
N SER A 16 -4.61 5.23 -6.98
CA SER A 16 -3.60 6.26 -7.27
C SER A 16 -4.18 7.52 -7.93
N ALA A 17 -5.36 7.42 -8.55
CA ALA A 17 -6.09 8.57 -9.10
C ALA A 17 -6.41 9.61 -8.03
N PHE A 18 -6.79 9.22 -6.81
CA PHE A 18 -7.18 10.15 -5.74
C PHE A 18 -6.03 11.05 -5.31
N THR A 19 -4.80 10.51 -5.27
CA THR A 19 -3.59 11.30 -5.00
C THR A 19 -3.34 12.31 -6.12
N LEU A 20 -3.60 11.94 -7.39
CA LEU A 20 -3.44 12.87 -8.52
C LEU A 20 -4.50 13.96 -8.52
N GLU A 21 -5.75 13.63 -8.22
CA GLU A 21 -6.84 14.60 -8.04
C GLU A 21 -6.52 15.60 -6.93
N ALA A 22 -6.01 15.13 -5.79
CA ALA A 22 -5.56 15.99 -4.69
C ALA A 22 -4.41 16.93 -5.11
N LEU A 23 -3.61 16.56 -6.10
CA LEU A 23 -2.56 17.41 -6.68
C LEU A 23 -3.08 18.34 -7.79
N GLY A 24 -4.40 18.43 -7.98
CA GLY A 24 -5.05 19.35 -8.92
C GLY A 24 -5.22 18.81 -10.34
N TYR A 25 -5.06 17.50 -10.56
CA TYR A 25 -5.39 16.90 -11.84
C TYR A 25 -6.91 16.81 -12.00
N ASP A 26 -7.39 17.08 -13.21
CA ASP A 26 -8.76 16.74 -13.62
C ASP A 26 -9.02 15.23 -13.41
N PRO A 27 -10.20 14.81 -12.91
CA PRO A 27 -10.48 13.40 -12.59
C PRO A 27 -10.27 12.42 -13.74
N ILE A 28 -10.64 12.79 -14.97
CA ILE A 28 -10.45 11.92 -16.14
C ILE A 28 -8.95 11.76 -16.43
N ARG A 29 -8.20 12.87 -16.37
CA ARG A 29 -6.74 12.85 -16.54
C ARG A 29 -6.04 12.10 -15.41
N ALA A 30 -6.51 12.23 -14.18
CA ALA A 30 -5.99 11.52 -13.02
C ALA A 30 -6.16 10.01 -13.20
N ALA A 31 -7.36 9.54 -13.57
CA ALA A 31 -7.64 8.14 -13.83
C ALA A 31 -6.77 7.57 -14.97
N GLN A 32 -6.69 8.27 -16.11
CA GLN A 32 -5.86 7.84 -17.24
C GLN A 32 -4.37 7.76 -16.86
N LYS A 33 -3.88 8.72 -16.07
CA LYS A 33 -2.50 8.74 -15.62
C LYS A 33 -2.22 7.63 -14.60
N ALA A 34 -3.12 7.42 -13.64
CA ALA A 34 -3.05 6.32 -12.67
C ALA A 34 -2.99 4.97 -13.39
N GLN A 35 -3.89 4.72 -14.35
CA GLN A 35 -3.90 3.50 -15.16
C GLN A 35 -2.57 3.31 -15.92
N ARG A 36 -2.03 4.38 -16.53
CA ARG A 36 -0.76 4.29 -17.26
C ARG A 36 0.40 3.92 -16.33
N GLN A 37 0.47 4.51 -15.14
CA GLN A 37 1.51 4.20 -14.16
C GLN A 37 1.35 2.78 -13.57
N GLY A 38 0.11 2.36 -13.34
CA GLY A 38 -0.24 0.99 -12.96
C GLY A 38 0.22 -0.03 -14.00
N ASN A 39 -0.17 0.17 -15.26
CA ASN A 39 0.24 -0.69 -16.37
C ASN A 39 1.77 -0.75 -16.51
N TYR A 40 2.47 0.37 -16.35
CA TYR A 40 3.92 0.40 -16.38
C TYR A 40 4.55 -0.45 -15.26
N THR A 41 4.03 -0.32 -14.04
CA THR A 41 4.47 -1.10 -12.87
C THR A 41 4.18 -2.58 -13.05
N ARG A 42 2.95 -2.94 -13.47
CA ARG A 42 2.55 -4.32 -13.80
C ARG A 42 3.48 -4.93 -14.84
N ASN A 43 3.76 -4.23 -15.93
CA ASN A 43 4.65 -4.72 -16.98
C ASN A 43 6.08 -4.94 -16.49
N LYS A 44 6.59 -4.13 -15.56
CA LYS A 44 7.90 -4.36 -14.94
C LYS A 44 7.90 -5.61 -14.07
N ILE A 45 6.88 -5.78 -13.25
CA ILE A 45 6.72 -6.97 -12.40
C ILE A 45 6.65 -8.23 -13.25
N VAL A 46 5.80 -8.24 -14.29
CA VAL A 46 5.66 -9.38 -15.22
C VAL A 46 7.00 -9.74 -15.86
N ARG A 47 7.73 -8.75 -16.39
CA ARG A 47 9.05 -8.99 -17.01
C ARG A 47 10.06 -9.56 -16.01
N ALA A 48 10.08 -9.08 -14.77
CA ALA A 48 10.97 -9.61 -13.73
C ALA A 48 10.57 -11.05 -13.37
N LEU A 49 9.28 -11.32 -13.19
CA LEU A 49 8.76 -12.64 -12.86
C LEU A 49 9.03 -13.67 -13.95
N GLN A 50 8.93 -13.30 -15.23
CA GLN A 50 9.26 -14.19 -16.36
C GLN A 50 10.71 -14.71 -16.32
N GLN A 51 11.61 -14.00 -15.63
CA GLN A 51 13.01 -14.42 -15.50
C GLN A 51 13.26 -15.37 -14.33
N VAL A 52 12.38 -15.40 -13.32
CA VAL A 52 12.63 -16.07 -12.04
C VAL A 52 11.54 -17.04 -11.60
N CYS A 53 10.35 -17.00 -12.22
CA CYS A 53 9.21 -17.83 -11.89
C CYS A 53 8.70 -18.59 -13.12
N PRO A 54 8.47 -19.91 -13.01
CA PRO A 54 7.91 -20.71 -14.10
C PRO A 54 6.38 -20.60 -14.23
N SER A 55 5.70 -20.02 -13.24
CA SER A 55 4.24 -19.81 -13.24
C SER A 55 3.85 -18.57 -14.05
N ASP A 56 2.58 -18.51 -14.47
CA ASP A 56 2.02 -17.30 -15.07
C ASP A 56 2.16 -16.09 -14.12
N PRO A 57 2.97 -15.07 -14.48
CA PRO A 57 3.20 -13.90 -13.64
C PRO A 57 1.93 -13.16 -13.24
N HIS A 58 0.89 -13.19 -14.07
CA HIS A 58 -0.35 -12.45 -13.84
C HIS A 58 -1.11 -12.96 -12.61
N THR A 59 -0.96 -14.24 -12.26
CA THR A 59 -1.59 -14.83 -11.08
C THR A 59 -0.95 -14.38 -9.77
N LEU A 60 0.25 -13.80 -9.83
CA LEU A 60 0.99 -13.30 -8.67
C LEU A 60 0.77 -11.79 -8.42
N ILE A 61 -0.14 -11.14 -9.15
CA ILE A 61 -0.38 -9.70 -9.06
C ILE A 61 -1.79 -9.45 -8.52
N LEU A 62 -1.86 -8.74 -7.39
CA LEU A 62 -3.09 -8.23 -6.79
C LEU A 62 -3.20 -6.74 -7.15
N ASP A 63 -3.94 -6.44 -8.20
CA ASP A 63 -4.19 -5.07 -8.68
C ASP A 63 -5.65 -4.66 -8.54
N ALA A 64 -6.01 -3.44 -8.95
CA ALA A 64 -7.39 -2.97 -8.83
C ALA A 64 -8.40 -3.88 -9.54
N THR A 65 -8.06 -4.47 -10.69
CA THR A 65 -8.99 -5.36 -11.41
C THR A 65 -9.33 -6.61 -10.61
N VAL A 66 -8.35 -7.17 -9.91
CA VAL A 66 -8.57 -8.31 -9.00
C VAL A 66 -9.36 -7.86 -7.77
N LEU A 67 -8.86 -6.82 -7.09
CA LEU A 67 -9.35 -6.41 -5.77
C LEU A 67 -10.76 -5.80 -5.80
N GLU A 68 -11.14 -5.10 -6.88
CA GLU A 68 -12.48 -4.52 -7.02
C GLU A 68 -13.60 -5.57 -7.11
N THR A 69 -13.24 -6.85 -7.32
CA THR A 69 -14.19 -7.97 -7.37
C THR A 69 -14.02 -8.97 -6.22
N ASP A 70 -13.01 -8.78 -5.36
CA ASP A 70 -12.73 -9.68 -4.25
C ASP A 70 -13.59 -9.36 -3.02
N PRO A 71 -14.45 -10.28 -2.55
CA PRO A 71 -15.37 -9.99 -1.46
C PRO A 71 -14.67 -9.77 -0.11
N ALA A 72 -13.52 -10.39 0.14
CA ALA A 72 -12.77 -10.19 1.38
C ALA A 72 -12.15 -8.79 1.42
N TYR A 73 -11.54 -8.36 0.31
CA TYR A 73 -11.02 -7.02 0.13
C TYR A 73 -12.14 -5.97 0.29
N LEU A 74 -13.27 -6.15 -0.39
CA LEU A 74 -14.39 -5.20 -0.34
C LEU A 74 -15.01 -5.10 1.06
N GLY A 75 -15.07 -6.20 1.81
CA GLY A 75 -15.50 -6.21 3.21
C GLY A 75 -14.57 -5.41 4.11
N LEU A 76 -13.26 -5.64 3.99
CA LEU A 76 -12.24 -4.90 4.75
C LEU A 76 -12.18 -3.41 4.35
N LEU A 77 -12.39 -3.10 3.06
CA LEU A 77 -12.45 -1.73 2.58
C LEU A 77 -13.66 -0.98 3.15
N SER A 78 -14.80 -1.66 3.22
CA SER A 78 -16.02 -1.11 3.85
C SER A 78 -15.79 -0.82 5.33
N GLU A 79 -15.12 -1.73 6.05
CA GLU A 79 -14.72 -1.53 7.45
C GLU A 79 -13.75 -0.36 7.62
N ALA A 80 -12.77 -0.20 6.73
CA ALA A 80 -11.85 0.93 6.73
C ALA A 80 -12.60 2.27 6.61
N HIS A 81 -13.56 2.35 5.68
CA HIS A 81 -14.40 3.53 5.51
C HIS A 81 -15.32 3.79 6.72
N LEU A 82 -15.90 2.74 7.30
CA LEU A 82 -16.76 2.86 8.49
C LEU A 82 -15.98 3.45 9.67
N ARG A 83 -14.77 2.93 9.92
CA ARG A 83 -13.89 3.43 10.99
C ARG A 83 -13.47 4.86 10.74
N PHE A 84 -13.06 5.18 9.52
CA PHE A 84 -12.72 6.55 9.16
C PHE A 84 -13.90 7.53 9.38
N ALA A 85 -15.15 7.08 9.20
CA ALA A 85 -16.32 7.91 9.41
C ALA A 85 -16.73 8.04 10.90
N LEU A 86 -16.56 6.98 11.70
CA LEU A 86 -17.11 6.90 13.05
C LEU A 86 -16.09 7.11 14.18
N ASP A 87 -14.80 6.96 13.89
CA ASP A 87 -13.70 7.08 14.84
C ASP A 87 -12.79 8.25 14.47
N PRO A 88 -12.93 9.41 15.15
CA PRO A 88 -12.12 10.59 14.85
C PRO A 88 -10.62 10.40 15.03
N GLU A 89 -10.18 9.57 15.98
CA GLU A 89 -8.76 9.31 16.25
C GLU A 89 -8.16 8.47 15.12
N PHE A 90 -8.88 7.43 14.69
CA PHE A 90 -8.51 6.66 13.50
C PHE A 90 -8.45 7.54 12.25
N ALA A 91 -9.44 8.41 12.06
CA ALA A 91 -9.48 9.33 10.94
C ALA A 91 -8.29 10.30 10.92
N GLU A 92 -7.92 10.86 12.08
CA GLU A 92 -6.76 11.74 12.22
C GLU A 92 -5.46 11.01 11.83
N HIS A 93 -5.28 9.77 12.28
CA HIS A 93 -4.12 8.97 11.91
C HIS A 93 -4.08 8.62 10.42
N CYS A 94 -5.22 8.32 9.79
CA CYS A 94 -5.29 8.12 8.33
C CYS A 94 -4.91 9.40 7.56
N LEU A 95 -5.42 10.56 8.00
CA LEU A 95 -5.09 11.85 7.39
C LEU A 95 -3.61 12.20 7.58
N GLY A 96 -3.02 11.90 8.74
CA GLY A 96 -1.58 12.08 9.00
C GLY A 96 -0.71 11.23 8.06
N ALA A 97 -1.04 9.95 7.88
CA ALA A 97 -0.35 9.07 6.93
C ALA A 97 -0.45 9.60 5.49
N THR A 98 -1.62 10.11 5.12
CA THR A 98 -1.87 10.72 3.80
C THR A 98 -1.08 12.00 3.60
N GLY A 99 -1.03 12.87 4.61
CA GLY A 99 -0.29 14.13 4.57
C GLY A 99 1.19 13.93 4.28
N TRP A 100 1.80 12.95 4.95
CA TRP A 100 3.20 12.59 4.71
C TRP A 100 3.50 12.16 3.27
N VAL A 101 2.56 11.48 2.60
CA VAL A 101 2.68 11.11 1.17
C VAL A 101 2.54 12.34 0.28
N LEU A 102 1.63 13.26 0.59
CA LEU A 102 1.40 14.48 -0.19
C LEU A 102 2.53 15.50 -0.04
N ASP A 103 3.06 15.70 1.18
CA ASP A 103 4.16 16.64 1.45
C ASP A 103 5.37 16.37 0.55
N ARG A 104 5.65 15.10 0.25
CA ARG A 104 6.75 14.68 -0.64
C ARG A 104 6.50 14.96 -2.13
N ARG A 105 5.28 15.31 -2.49
CA ARG A 105 4.84 15.55 -3.88
C ARG A 105 4.46 16.99 -4.14
N LEU A 106 4.29 17.79 -3.10
CA LEU A 106 4.02 19.22 -3.19
C LEU A 106 5.33 20.02 -3.33
N PRO A 107 5.28 21.23 -3.88
CA PRO A 107 6.43 22.13 -3.88
C PRO A 107 6.93 22.43 -2.45
N GLU A 108 8.22 22.69 -2.32
CA GLU A 108 8.85 23.01 -1.04
C GLU A 108 8.14 24.17 -0.32
N GLY A 109 7.88 23.99 0.97
CA GLY A 109 7.18 24.98 1.81
C GLY A 109 5.65 24.98 1.67
N GLN A 110 5.06 24.10 0.85
CA GLN A 110 3.61 23.91 0.81
C GLN A 110 3.18 22.73 1.67
N HIS A 111 2.00 22.87 2.29
CA HIS A 111 1.35 21.81 3.05
C HIS A 111 0.00 21.47 2.41
N PRO A 112 -0.43 20.19 2.46
CA PRO A 112 -1.69 19.77 1.88
C PRO A 112 -2.86 20.43 2.61
N THR A 113 -3.81 20.97 1.85
CA THR A 113 -5.05 21.52 2.40
C THR A 113 -5.95 20.40 2.95
N ARG A 114 -6.94 20.75 3.77
CA ARG A 114 -7.90 19.77 4.30
C ARG A 114 -8.65 19.03 3.19
N ASP A 115 -8.96 19.70 2.10
CA ASP A 115 -9.68 19.10 0.97
C ASP A 115 -8.76 18.14 0.18
N GLN A 116 -7.48 18.50 0.02
CA GLN A 116 -6.48 17.61 -0.58
C GLN A 116 -6.29 16.35 0.26
N LEU A 117 -6.18 16.49 1.58
CA LEU A 117 -6.08 15.37 2.51
C LEU A 117 -7.33 14.46 2.44
N ARG A 118 -8.54 15.05 2.44
CA ARG A 118 -9.79 14.31 2.34
C ARG A 118 -9.96 13.58 1.00
N SER A 119 -9.45 14.15 -0.09
CA SER A 119 -9.46 13.47 -1.38
C SER A 119 -8.44 12.33 -1.39
N ALA A 120 -7.19 12.62 -1.01
CA ALA A 120 -6.09 11.65 -1.08
C ALA A 120 -6.20 10.51 -0.06
N VAL A 121 -6.88 10.69 1.08
CA VAL A 121 -6.99 9.63 2.10
C VAL A 121 -7.68 8.38 1.56
N ARG A 122 -8.49 8.52 0.51
CA ARG A 122 -9.12 7.40 -0.20
C ARG A 122 -8.10 6.42 -0.78
N TYR A 123 -6.93 6.92 -1.19
CA TYR A 123 -5.81 6.05 -1.59
C TYR A 123 -5.36 5.19 -0.42
N PHE A 124 -5.08 5.81 0.72
CA PHE A 124 -4.61 5.11 1.90
C PHE A 124 -5.63 4.11 2.43
N LEU A 125 -6.92 4.49 2.48
CA LEU A 125 -8.00 3.59 2.87
C LEU A 125 -8.10 2.36 1.97
N ALA A 126 -7.84 2.51 0.67
CA ALA A 126 -7.80 1.39 -0.28
C ALA A 126 -6.62 0.44 -0.06
N GLU A 127 -5.53 0.87 0.57
CA GLU A 127 -4.41 -0.01 0.91
C GLU A 127 -4.61 -0.76 2.22
N LEU A 128 -5.41 -0.22 3.15
CA LEU A 128 -5.64 -0.82 4.47
C LEU A 128 -6.07 -2.29 4.44
N PRO A 129 -6.97 -2.75 3.55
CA PRO A 129 -7.32 -4.17 3.42
C PRO A 129 -6.10 -5.09 3.26
N MET A 130 -5.11 -4.67 2.48
CA MET A 130 -3.89 -5.45 2.28
C MET A 130 -2.99 -5.41 3.51
N PHE A 131 -2.91 -4.29 4.21
CA PHE A 131 -2.13 -4.21 5.46
C PHE A 131 -2.75 -5.01 6.60
N VAL A 132 -4.09 -5.10 6.70
CA VAL A 132 -4.77 -5.74 7.82
C VAL A 132 -5.18 -7.19 7.55
N GLY A 133 -5.33 -7.59 6.29
CA GLY A 133 -6.05 -8.81 5.96
C GLY A 133 -5.68 -9.45 4.63
N THR A 134 -4.43 -9.31 4.16
CA THR A 134 -3.93 -10.08 3.01
C THR A 134 -4.19 -11.58 3.17
N VAL A 135 -4.15 -12.12 4.40
CA VAL A 135 -4.53 -13.53 4.69
C VAL A 135 -5.88 -13.93 4.10
N ALA A 136 -6.89 -13.06 4.18
CA ALA A 136 -8.22 -13.31 3.65
C ALA A 136 -8.26 -13.14 2.13
N VAL A 137 -7.64 -12.08 1.60
CA VAL A 137 -7.60 -11.77 0.16
C VAL A 137 -6.82 -12.83 -0.63
N ALA A 138 -5.72 -13.33 -0.08
CA ALA A 138 -4.89 -14.35 -0.72
C ALA A 138 -5.32 -15.79 -0.37
N GLY A 139 -6.31 -15.98 0.52
CA GLY A 139 -6.78 -17.30 0.93
C GLY A 139 -5.74 -18.16 1.65
N VAL A 140 -4.87 -17.54 2.46
CA VAL A 140 -3.75 -18.21 3.16
C VAL A 140 -3.87 -18.07 4.68
N GLY A 141 -3.33 -19.05 5.42
CA GLY A 141 -3.35 -19.04 6.89
C GLY A 141 -2.40 -18.03 7.55
N SER A 142 -1.39 -17.56 6.82
CA SER A 142 -0.45 -16.54 7.29
C SER A 142 0.12 -15.74 6.13
N SER A 143 0.27 -14.43 6.30
CA SER A 143 0.84 -13.54 5.30
C SER A 143 1.61 -12.40 5.98
N VAL A 144 2.67 -11.94 5.33
CA VAL A 144 3.44 -10.78 5.77
C VAL A 144 3.46 -9.77 4.65
N PHE A 145 2.93 -8.57 4.90
CA PHE A 145 3.05 -7.46 3.96
C PHE A 145 4.44 -6.84 4.09
N ALA A 146 5.22 -6.88 3.01
CA ALA A 146 6.60 -6.39 2.99
C ALA A 146 6.68 -5.03 2.29
N TYR A 147 7.24 -4.03 2.96
CA TYR A 147 7.33 -2.67 2.41
C TYR A 147 8.66 -2.00 2.77
N HIS A 148 9.14 -1.07 1.95
CA HIS A 148 10.44 -0.43 2.14
C HIS A 148 10.40 0.82 3.04
N GLN A 149 9.22 1.23 3.50
CA GLN A 149 9.07 2.43 4.33
C GLN A 149 8.37 2.10 5.64
N ARG A 150 8.79 2.81 6.70
CA ARG A 150 8.07 2.85 7.98
C ARG A 150 6.96 3.87 7.89
N VAL A 151 5.74 3.43 8.18
CA VAL A 151 4.55 4.28 8.20
C VAL A 151 4.04 4.31 9.64
N PRO A 152 4.03 5.48 10.32
CA PRO A 152 3.63 5.58 11.73
C PRO A 152 2.26 4.99 12.03
N PHE A 153 1.31 5.12 11.10
CA PHE A 153 -0.01 4.48 11.21
C PHE A 153 0.11 2.95 11.35
N LEU A 154 0.94 2.30 10.52
CA LEU A 154 1.11 0.84 10.55
C LEU A 154 1.80 0.40 11.84
N GLU A 155 2.74 1.17 12.38
CA GLU A 155 3.35 0.84 13.67
C GLU A 155 2.30 0.81 14.80
N ARG A 156 1.42 1.82 14.85
CA ARG A 156 0.31 1.90 15.83
C ARG A 156 -0.69 0.76 15.63
N LEU A 157 -1.07 0.49 14.38
CA LEU A 157 -1.98 -0.59 13.99
C LEU A 157 -1.48 -1.94 14.51
N TYR A 158 -0.20 -2.26 14.26
CA TYR A 158 0.39 -3.54 14.65
C TYR A 158 0.74 -3.63 16.14
N ARG A 159 0.85 -2.50 16.85
CA ARG A 159 0.90 -2.46 18.32
C ARG A 159 -0.48 -2.57 18.98
N GLY A 160 -1.56 -2.55 18.19
CA GLY A 160 -2.94 -2.61 18.70
C GLY A 160 -3.39 -1.32 19.39
N GLU A 161 -2.77 -0.19 19.04
CA GLU A 161 -3.06 1.15 19.56
C GLU A 161 -4.20 1.85 18.80
N LEU A 162 -4.64 1.30 17.67
CA LEU A 162 -5.78 1.81 16.90
C LEU A 162 -7.03 0.96 17.18
N SER A 163 -8.20 1.51 16.84
CA SER A 163 -9.47 0.78 16.96
C SER A 163 -9.54 -0.45 16.05
N TRP A 164 -8.69 -0.54 15.02
CA TRP A 164 -8.57 -1.69 14.13
C TRP A 164 -7.31 -2.50 14.43
N ARG A 165 -7.39 -3.82 14.24
CA ARG A 165 -6.26 -4.74 14.39
C ARG A 165 -6.13 -5.62 13.15
N PRO A 166 -4.91 -6.01 12.77
CA PRO A 166 -4.70 -7.00 11.71
C PRO A 166 -5.41 -8.32 12.05
N LEU A 167 -5.88 -9.02 11.02
CA LEU A 167 -6.43 -10.37 11.14
C LEU A 167 -5.36 -11.33 11.69
N PRO A 168 -5.75 -12.39 12.41
CA PRO A 168 -4.81 -13.42 12.83
C PRO A 168 -4.00 -13.97 11.64
N GLY A 169 -2.68 -14.10 11.84
CA GLY A 169 -1.76 -14.54 10.79
C GLY A 169 -1.28 -13.44 9.84
N GLN A 170 -1.81 -12.22 9.94
CA GLN A 170 -1.30 -11.06 9.20
C GLN A 170 -0.13 -10.40 9.93
N GLY A 171 0.98 -10.22 9.22
CA GLY A 171 2.17 -9.50 9.67
C GLY A 171 2.54 -8.33 8.75
N PHE A 172 3.45 -7.48 9.22
CA PHE A 172 4.09 -6.44 8.42
C PHE A 172 5.60 -6.42 8.69
N VAL A 173 6.40 -6.28 7.63
CA VAL A 173 7.85 -6.17 7.74
C VAL A 173 8.37 -5.03 6.89
N VAL A 174 9.42 -4.38 7.39
CA VAL A 174 10.14 -3.35 6.65
C VAL A 174 11.34 -4.00 5.96
N LEU A 175 11.43 -3.86 4.65
CA LEU A 175 12.56 -4.31 3.85
C LEU A 175 13.55 -3.17 3.66
N GLU A 176 14.77 -3.40 4.13
CA GLU A 176 15.91 -2.51 3.90
C GLU A 176 16.85 -3.19 2.89
N GLN A 177 17.48 -2.39 2.02
CA GLN A 177 18.50 -2.95 1.12
C GLN A 177 19.64 -3.48 1.96
N ALA A 178 20.05 -4.72 1.71
CA ALA A 178 21.28 -5.24 2.30
C ALA A 178 22.44 -4.34 1.85
N VAL A 179 23.08 -3.67 2.81
CA VAL A 179 24.35 -3.00 2.54
C VAL A 179 25.34 -4.12 2.24
N PRO A 180 26.00 -4.12 1.05
CA PRO A 180 27.01 -5.13 0.76
C PRO A 180 28.07 -5.11 1.86
N GLU A 181 28.43 -6.29 2.37
CA GLU A 181 29.35 -6.48 3.51
C GLU A 181 30.72 -5.79 3.30
N GLN A 182 31.09 -5.51 2.05
CA GLN A 182 32.30 -4.77 1.67
C GLN A 182 32.28 -3.27 2.03
N ALA A 183 31.12 -2.64 2.19
CA ALA A 183 31.03 -1.20 2.53
C ALA A 183 31.14 -0.91 4.04
N VAL A 184 31.11 -1.94 4.88
CA VAL A 184 31.28 -1.81 6.35
C VAL A 184 32.77 -1.75 6.70
N ALA A 185 33.63 -2.39 5.91
CA ALA A 185 35.08 -2.40 6.14
C ALA A 185 35.76 -1.05 5.82
N GLU A 186 35.28 -0.30 4.82
CA GLU A 186 35.86 1.00 4.43
C GLU A 186 35.43 2.18 5.32
N ARG A 187 34.50 1.97 6.27
CA ARG A 187 34.12 3.01 7.26
C ARG A 187 34.83 2.85 8.61
N ALA A 188 35.69 1.85 8.74
CA ALA A 188 36.45 1.53 9.95
C ALA A 188 37.97 1.79 9.80
N GLU A 189 38.43 2.33 8.67
CA GLU A 189 39.75 2.94 8.47
C GLU A 189 39.63 4.47 8.41
#